data_AF-Q6XHZ6-F1
#
_entry.id   AF-Q6XHZ6-F1
#
_cell.length_a   1.000
_cell.length_b   1.000
_cell.length_c   1.000
_cell.angle_alpha   90.00
_cell.angle_beta   90.00
_cell.angle_gamma   90.00
#
_symmetry.space_group_name_H-M   'P 1'
#
loop_
_entity.id
_entity.type
_entity.pdbx_description
1 polymer ?
#
loop_
_entity_poly.entity_id
_entity_poly.type
_entity_poly.pdbx_seq_one_letter_code
_entity_poly.pdbx_strand_id
1 'polypeptide(L)'
;MDAPAEGNVDPESCTEIEDEKSGSDCQSMPAYMNSVLRRQYLQEMVKTLPAPVQNRIVFLKNLQLEHLKIEAEFFEEVYKLEQKYQVQYQPLFDKRREIIEGKVDPAEEKPKWKEPEPSTDNEADAEQFREALSSLKSIPKDAKGIPGFWLTVFRNTAILSEMVQPHDEPAIRKLIDISIKYD
;
A
#
# COMPACT_ATOMS: atom_id res chain seq x y z
N MET A 1 17.59 14.78 33.59
CA MET A 1 17.96 15.63 32.45
C MET A 1 16.66 15.88 31.72
N ASP A 2 16.05 17.01 32.01
CA ASP A 2 14.73 17.38 31.52
C ASP A 2 14.77 17.78 30.05
N ALA A 3 13.75 17.38 29.31
CA ALA A 3 13.53 17.77 27.93
C ALA A 3 13.15 19.27 27.85
N PRO A 4 13.58 20.00 26.81
CA PRO A 4 13.15 21.38 26.62
C PRO A 4 11.68 21.44 26.19
N ALA A 5 11.00 22.51 26.61
CA ALA A 5 9.59 22.76 26.33
C ALA A 5 9.32 22.97 24.83
N GLU A 6 8.18 22.45 24.37
CA GLU A 6 7.65 22.66 23.02
C GLU A 6 7.42 24.16 22.77
N GLY A 7 8.12 24.69 21.78
CA GLY A 7 7.91 26.05 21.28
C GLY A 7 6.63 26.11 20.47
N ASN A 8 5.69 26.92 20.95
CA ASN A 8 4.45 27.25 20.28
C ASN A 8 4.74 27.88 18.90
N VAL A 9 4.10 27.37 17.85
CA VAL A 9 4.23 27.89 16.48
C VAL A 9 3.29 29.08 16.33
N ASP A 10 3.83 30.27 16.08
CA ASP A 10 3.04 31.41 15.58
C ASP A 10 2.76 31.19 14.09
N PRO A 11 1.50 31.03 13.64
CA PRO A 11 1.18 30.75 12.24
C PRO A 11 1.11 32.02 11.36
N GLU A 12 1.47 33.19 11.87
CA GLU A 12 1.33 34.47 11.16
C GLU A 12 2.69 35.15 10.97
N SER A 13 3.49 34.64 10.05
CA SER A 13 4.55 35.42 9.41
C SER A 13 4.69 35.01 7.95
N CYS A 14 3.58 35.09 7.24
CA CYS A 14 3.58 35.41 5.82
C CYS A 14 2.94 36.79 5.73
N THR A 15 3.70 37.83 6.02
CA THR A 15 3.32 39.19 5.62
C THR A 15 3.17 39.19 4.11
N GLU A 16 1.92 39.32 3.67
CA GLU A 16 1.54 39.60 2.29
C GLU A 16 2.32 40.84 1.84
N ILE A 17 3.36 40.63 1.04
CA ILE A 17 3.89 41.66 0.17
C ILE A 17 2.95 41.66 -1.03
N GLU A 18 1.99 42.58 -1.03
CA GLU A 18 1.21 42.95 -2.20
C GLU A 18 2.16 43.59 -3.24
N ASP A 19 2.89 42.76 -3.96
CA ASP A 19 3.64 43.17 -5.16
C ASP A 19 2.69 43.07 -6.37
N GLU A 20 1.89 44.12 -6.60
CA GLU A 20 1.02 44.30 -7.78
C GLU A 20 1.78 44.39 -9.12
N LYS A 21 3.03 43.92 -9.20
CA LYS A 21 3.83 43.81 -10.43
C LYS A 21 4.66 42.52 -10.51
N SER A 22 4.14 41.38 -10.05
CA SER A 22 4.82 40.08 -10.21
C SER A 22 3.92 38.96 -10.77
N GLY A 23 2.81 39.31 -11.43
CA GLY A 23 1.87 38.33 -11.99
C GLY A 23 2.39 37.53 -13.20
N SER A 24 3.60 37.78 -13.69
CA SER A 24 4.11 37.18 -14.94
C SER A 24 5.22 36.15 -14.76
N ASP A 25 5.86 36.06 -13.59
CA ASP A 25 7.13 35.31 -13.47
C ASP A 25 7.01 33.96 -12.74
N CYS A 26 5.83 33.60 -12.22
CA CYS A 26 5.60 32.27 -11.67
C CYS A 26 5.24 31.23 -12.75
N GLN A 27 4.65 31.65 -13.88
CA GLN A 27 4.24 30.75 -14.97
C GLN A 27 5.41 30.21 -15.80
N SER A 28 6.59 30.85 -15.72
CA SER A 28 7.82 30.44 -16.40
C SER A 28 8.56 29.32 -15.67
N MET A 29 8.19 29.02 -14.42
CA MET A 29 8.83 27.98 -13.62
C MET A 29 8.48 26.59 -14.16
N PRO A 30 9.49 25.71 -14.39
CA PRO A 30 9.25 24.35 -14.88
C PRO A 30 8.24 23.55 -14.05
N ALA A 31 8.11 23.84 -12.75
CA ALA A 31 7.15 23.20 -11.86
C ALA A 31 5.70 23.28 -12.36
N TYR A 32 5.31 24.36 -13.05
CA TYR A 32 3.93 24.57 -13.51
C TYR A 32 3.68 24.11 -14.96
N MET A 33 4.72 23.67 -15.67
CA MET A 33 4.58 23.10 -17.01
C MET A 33 3.97 21.69 -16.96
N ASN A 34 3.35 21.21 -18.05
CA ASN A 34 2.94 19.80 -18.10
C ASN A 34 4.17 18.86 -18.22
N SER A 35 3.98 17.56 -17.98
CA SER A 35 5.07 16.57 -17.97
C SER A 35 5.89 16.52 -19.27
N VAL A 36 5.24 16.68 -20.43
CA VAL A 36 5.89 16.68 -21.74
C VAL A 36 6.76 17.91 -21.91
N LEU A 37 6.22 19.10 -21.61
CA LEU A 37 6.95 20.36 -21.70
C LEU A 37 8.11 20.42 -20.71
N ARG A 38 7.94 19.93 -19.46
CA ARG A 38 9.04 19.83 -18.49
C ARG A 38 10.19 18.98 -19.04
N ARG A 39 9.88 17.84 -19.66
CA ARG A 39 10.89 16.95 -20.25
C ARG A 39 11.64 17.63 -21.40
N GLN A 40 10.91 18.31 -22.29
CA GLN A 40 11.52 19.07 -23.40
C GLN A 40 12.40 20.21 -22.86
N TYR A 41 11.91 20.99 -21.91
CA TYR A 41 12.66 22.05 -21.24
C TYR A 41 13.98 21.53 -20.66
N LEU A 42 13.95 20.42 -19.91
CA LEU A 42 15.18 19.83 -19.34
C LEU A 42 16.18 19.39 -20.42
N GLN A 43 15.71 18.85 -21.54
CA GLN A 43 16.58 18.47 -22.66
C GLN A 43 17.27 19.68 -23.29
N GLU A 44 16.51 20.74 -23.57
CA GLU A 44 17.05 21.98 -24.13
C GLU A 44 17.96 22.71 -23.15
N MET A 45 17.57 22.78 -21.87
CA MET A 45 18.41 23.33 -20.79
C MET A 45 19.78 22.68 -20.79
N VAL A 46 19.87 21.34 -20.80
CA VAL A 46 21.16 20.64 -20.82
C VAL A 46 22.00 21.01 -22.05
N LYS A 47 21.38 21.14 -23.24
CA LYS A 47 22.09 21.54 -24.47
C LYS A 47 22.63 22.98 -24.41
N THR A 48 21.95 23.87 -23.70
CA THR A 48 22.36 25.28 -23.55
C THR A 48 23.50 25.48 -22.54
N LEU A 49 23.80 24.48 -21.69
CA LEU A 49 24.86 24.59 -20.70
C LEU A 49 26.27 24.58 -21.33
N PRO A 50 27.29 25.15 -20.69
CA PRO A 50 28.67 25.06 -21.18
C PRO A 50 29.16 23.60 -21.30
N ALA A 51 29.99 23.33 -22.30
CA ALA A 51 30.50 21.98 -22.59
C ALA A 51 31.12 21.25 -21.37
N PRO A 52 31.90 21.89 -20.47
CA PRO A 52 32.40 21.23 -19.28
C PRO A 52 31.29 20.72 -18.34
N VAL A 53 30.16 21.42 -18.28
CA VAL A 53 29.00 21.03 -17.47
C VAL A 53 28.24 19.90 -18.14
N GLN A 54 28.05 19.96 -19.46
CA GLN A 54 27.44 18.86 -20.21
C GLN A 54 28.22 17.55 -20.03
N ASN A 55 29.56 17.61 -20.11
CA ASN A 55 30.42 16.45 -19.91
C ASN A 55 30.25 15.81 -18.52
N ARG A 56 30.12 16.63 -17.46
CA ARG A 56 29.84 16.14 -16.10
C ARG A 56 28.47 15.48 -16.02
N ILE A 57 27.45 16.06 -16.65
CA ILE A 57 26.09 15.47 -16.69
C ILE A 57 26.11 14.12 -17.42
N VAL A 58 26.82 14.02 -18.54
CA VAL A 58 26.98 12.74 -19.27
C VAL A 58 27.68 11.70 -18.39
N PHE A 59 28.76 12.08 -17.70
CA PHE A 59 29.45 11.20 -16.76
C PHE A 59 28.51 10.70 -15.64
N LEU A 60 27.73 11.60 -15.03
CA LEU A 60 26.76 11.24 -13.99
C LEU A 60 25.66 10.31 -14.52
N LYS A 61 25.20 10.49 -15.76
CA LYS A 61 24.24 9.57 -16.39
C LYS A 61 24.83 8.18 -16.62
N ASN A 62 26.10 8.07 -16.99
CA ASN A 62 26.77 6.78 -17.11
C ASN A 62 26.92 6.10 -15.75
N LEU A 63 27.25 6.86 -14.70
CA LEU A 63 27.29 6.35 -13.33
C LEU A 63 25.92 5.85 -12.86
N GLN A 64 24.85 6.58 -13.18
CA GLN A 64 23.48 6.14 -12.89
C GLN A 64 23.14 4.84 -13.64
N LEU A 65 23.60 4.68 -14.88
CA LEU A 65 23.40 3.44 -15.64
C LEU A 65 24.12 2.25 -14.98
N GLU A 66 25.32 2.45 -14.44
CA GLU A 66 26.03 1.41 -13.68
C GLU A 66 25.28 1.06 -12.39
N HIS A 67 24.77 2.06 -11.66
CA HIS A 67 23.93 1.83 -10.47
C HIS A 67 22.68 1.00 -10.80
N LEU A 68 21.97 1.33 -11.88
CA LEU A 68 20.76 0.60 -12.30
C LEU A 68 21.05 -0.87 -12.65
N LYS A 69 22.27 -1.19 -13.14
CA LYS A 69 22.65 -2.59 -13.39
C LYS A 69 22.76 -3.37 -12.08
N ILE A 70 23.37 -2.77 -11.05
CA ILE A 70 23.48 -3.38 -9.72
C ILE A 70 22.09 -3.52 -9.09
N GLU A 71 21.22 -2.52 -9.21
CA GLU A 71 19.83 -2.65 -8.74
C GLU A 71 19.07 -3.77 -9.46
N ALA A 72 19.27 -3.94 -10.77
CA ALA A 72 18.65 -5.04 -11.51
C ALA A 72 19.11 -6.41 -10.97
N GLU A 73 20.40 -6.58 -10.70
CA GLU A 73 20.95 -7.80 -10.07
C GLU A 73 20.35 -8.02 -8.67
N PHE A 74 20.25 -6.96 -7.85
CA PHE A 74 19.63 -7.02 -6.53
C PHE A 74 18.16 -7.48 -6.60
N PHE A 75 17.35 -6.88 -7.46
CA PHE A 75 15.94 -7.27 -7.60
C PHE A 75 15.78 -8.67 -8.17
N GLU A 76 16.70 -9.14 -9.03
CA GLU A 76 16.71 -10.53 -9.48
C GLU A 76 16.98 -11.51 -8.33
N GLU A 77 17.90 -11.17 -7.42
CA GLU A 77 18.16 -11.97 -6.22
C GLU A 77 16.98 -11.96 -5.24
N VAL A 78 16.36 -10.80 -5.01
CA VAL A 78 15.13 -10.68 -4.21
C VAL A 78 14.03 -11.55 -4.80
N TYR A 79 13.84 -11.50 -6.11
CA TYR A 79 12.84 -12.33 -6.80
C TYR A 79 13.09 -13.83 -6.59
N LYS A 80 14.33 -14.30 -6.76
CA LYS A 80 14.70 -15.70 -6.48
C LYS A 80 14.46 -16.09 -5.01
N LEU A 81 14.70 -15.15 -4.09
CA LEU A 81 14.45 -15.35 -2.67
C LEU A 81 12.96 -15.47 -2.37
N GLU A 82 12.14 -14.58 -2.93
CA GLU A 82 10.69 -14.62 -2.83
C GLU A 82 10.13 -15.94 -3.38
N GLN A 83 10.59 -16.38 -4.56
CA GLN A 83 10.24 -17.68 -5.13
C GLN A 83 10.53 -18.83 -4.16
N LYS A 84 11.74 -18.85 -3.58
CA LYS A 84 12.16 -19.90 -2.63
C LYS A 84 11.26 -19.98 -1.40
N TYR A 85 10.84 -18.84 -0.84
CA TYR A 85 9.96 -18.83 0.33
C TYR A 85 8.50 -19.07 -0.03
N GLN A 86 8.06 -18.65 -1.22
CA GLN A 86 6.70 -18.95 -1.70
C GLN A 86 6.44 -20.46 -1.74
N VAL A 87 7.42 -21.27 -2.19
CA VAL A 87 7.31 -22.74 -2.19
C VAL A 87 7.12 -23.29 -0.77
N GLN A 88 7.72 -22.67 0.26
CA GLN A 88 7.54 -23.08 1.65
C GLN A 88 6.18 -22.66 2.22
N TYR A 89 5.62 -21.54 1.75
CA TYR A 89 4.29 -21.10 2.16
C TYR A 89 3.17 -21.89 1.46
N GLN A 90 3.42 -22.41 0.26
CA GLN A 90 2.41 -23.06 -0.55
C GLN A 90 1.65 -24.20 0.20
N PRO A 91 2.32 -25.14 0.91
CA PRO A 91 1.61 -26.16 1.70
C PRO A 91 0.73 -25.59 2.81
N LEU A 92 1.09 -24.43 3.38
CA LEU A 92 0.28 -23.76 4.40
C LEU A 92 -0.95 -23.12 3.77
N PHE A 93 -0.81 -22.50 2.59
CA PHE A 93 -1.93 -21.92 1.85
C PHE A 93 -2.88 -22.98 1.30
N ASP A 94 -2.36 -24.12 0.83
CA ASP A 94 -3.19 -25.23 0.39
C ASP A 94 -4.04 -25.81 1.54
N LYS A 95 -3.44 -25.98 2.74
CA LYS A 95 -4.19 -26.36 3.95
C LYS A 95 -5.24 -25.32 4.33
N ARG A 96 -4.89 -24.04 4.28
CA ARG A 96 -5.83 -22.93 4.53
C ARG A 96 -7.01 -23.00 3.56
N ARG A 97 -6.76 -23.23 2.27
CA ARG A 97 -7.81 -23.38 1.24
C ARG A 97 -8.74 -24.54 1.57
N GLU A 98 -8.20 -25.71 1.92
CA GLU A 98 -8.99 -26.89 2.28
C GLU A 98 -9.94 -26.64 3.46
N ILE A 99 -9.47 -25.91 4.47
CA ILE A 99 -10.29 -25.52 5.64
C ILE A 99 -11.36 -24.49 5.22
N ILE A 100 -11.00 -23.45 4.48
CA ILE A 100 -11.95 -22.41 4.03
C ILE A 100 -13.06 -23.02 3.17
N GLU A 101 -12.72 -23.96 2.29
CA GLU A 101 -13.68 -24.67 1.42
C GLU A 101 -14.52 -25.71 2.18
N GLY A 102 -14.11 -26.10 3.39
CA GLY A 102 -14.79 -27.12 4.19
C GLY A 102 -14.52 -28.55 3.74
N LYS A 103 -13.37 -28.80 3.11
CA LYS A 103 -12.91 -30.16 2.75
C LYS A 103 -12.33 -30.89 3.96
N VAL A 104 -11.74 -30.15 4.89
CA VAL A 104 -11.11 -30.65 6.10
C VAL A 104 -11.53 -29.78 7.27
N ASP A 105 -12.13 -30.39 8.29
CA ASP A 105 -12.42 -29.72 9.56
C ASP A 105 -11.29 -30.02 10.56
N PRO A 106 -10.57 -28.99 11.07
CA PRO A 106 -9.48 -29.18 12.00
C PRO A 106 -9.99 -29.60 13.39
N ALA A 107 -9.12 -30.24 14.17
CA ALA A 107 -9.39 -30.51 15.58
C ALA A 107 -9.38 -29.19 16.39
N GLU A 108 -10.00 -29.22 17.57
CA GLU A 108 -9.97 -28.08 18.50
C GLU A 108 -8.53 -27.77 18.93
N GLU A 109 -8.09 -26.53 18.69
CA GLU A 109 -6.76 -26.04 19.07
C GLU A 109 -6.87 -24.72 19.85
N LYS A 110 -5.99 -24.52 20.84
CA LYS A 110 -5.87 -23.25 21.54
C LYS A 110 -5.05 -22.25 20.72
N PRO A 111 -5.33 -20.93 20.81
CA PRO A 111 -4.49 -19.90 20.22
C PRO A 111 -3.03 -20.08 20.63
N LYS A 112 -2.14 -20.08 19.63
CA LYS A 112 -0.68 -20.08 19.84
C LYS A 112 -0.09 -18.67 19.74
N TRP A 113 -0.94 -17.67 19.52
CA TRP A 113 -0.59 -16.26 19.42
C TRP A 113 -1.01 -15.51 20.69
N LYS A 114 -0.35 -14.38 20.94
CA LYS A 114 -0.76 -13.45 21.99
C LYS A 114 -1.99 -12.70 21.50
N GLU A 115 -3.07 -12.77 22.26
CA GLU A 115 -4.21 -11.91 22.00
C GLU A 115 -3.83 -10.47 22.36
N PRO A 116 -4.18 -9.48 21.52
CA PRO A 116 -4.05 -8.10 21.90
C PRO A 116 -4.94 -7.80 23.11
N GLU A 117 -4.49 -6.92 24.00
CA GLU A 117 -5.31 -6.45 25.11
C GLU A 117 -6.62 -5.86 24.56
N PRO A 118 -7.77 -6.16 25.16
CA PRO A 118 -9.04 -5.63 24.71
C PRO A 118 -9.01 -4.09 24.77
N SER A 119 -9.36 -3.45 23.66
CA SER A 119 -9.47 -1.99 23.59
C SER A 119 -10.59 -1.50 24.52
N THR A 120 -10.32 -0.43 25.26
CA THR A 120 -11.27 0.16 26.23
C THR A 120 -12.25 1.18 25.62
N ASP A 121 -12.45 1.19 24.30
CA ASP A 121 -13.13 2.31 23.64
C ASP A 121 -14.67 2.18 23.54
N ASN A 122 -15.31 3.21 24.10
CA ASN A 122 -16.61 3.86 23.86
C ASN A 122 -17.85 3.01 23.50
N GLU A 123 -18.83 3.04 24.43
CA GLU A 123 -20.18 2.44 24.33
C GLU A 123 -21.03 2.97 23.16
N ALA A 124 -20.66 4.11 22.54
CA ALA A 124 -21.48 4.77 21.51
C ALA A 124 -21.62 3.94 20.21
N ASP A 125 -20.63 3.12 19.86
CA ASP A 125 -20.63 2.27 18.66
C ASP A 125 -21.00 0.81 18.96
N ALA A 126 -21.36 0.50 20.21
CA ALA A 126 -21.65 -0.86 20.64
C ALA A 126 -22.87 -1.46 19.93
N GLU A 127 -23.85 -0.65 19.53
CA GLU A 127 -25.08 -1.16 18.90
C GLU A 127 -24.85 -1.60 17.44
N GLN A 128 -24.15 -0.79 16.64
CA GLN A 128 -23.77 -1.16 15.27
C GLN A 128 -22.86 -2.39 15.27
N PHE A 129 -21.94 -2.47 16.23
CA PHE A 129 -21.08 -3.63 16.43
C PHE A 129 -21.88 -4.89 16.80
N ARG A 130 -22.87 -4.79 17.71
CA ARG A 130 -23.76 -5.91 18.07
C ARG A 130 -24.61 -6.37 16.88
N GLU A 131 -25.14 -5.44 16.10
CA GLU A 131 -25.94 -5.74 14.91
C GLU A 131 -25.08 -6.48 13.88
N ALA A 132 -23.87 -5.99 13.59
CA ALA A 132 -22.93 -6.66 12.70
C ALA A 132 -22.59 -8.08 13.19
N LEU A 133 -22.35 -8.27 14.50
CA LEU A 133 -22.11 -9.59 15.09
C LEU A 133 -23.34 -10.51 15.09
N SER A 134 -24.56 -9.97 15.14
CA SER A 134 -25.79 -10.77 15.13
C SER A 134 -25.93 -11.56 13.82
N SER A 135 -25.48 -10.98 12.69
CA SER A 135 -25.50 -11.63 11.39
C SER A 135 -24.64 -12.91 11.36
N LEU A 136 -23.54 -12.97 12.11
CA LEU A 136 -22.66 -14.15 12.22
C LEU A 136 -23.31 -15.29 13.00
N LYS A 137 -24.20 -15.00 13.95
CA LYS A 137 -24.93 -16.03 14.73
C LYS A 137 -25.92 -16.83 13.88
N SER A 138 -26.22 -16.36 12.67
CA SER A 138 -27.10 -17.05 11.72
C SER A 138 -26.41 -18.18 10.94
N ILE A 139 -25.08 -18.34 11.06
CA ILE A 139 -24.33 -19.41 10.39
C ILE A 139 -24.75 -20.77 10.97
N PRO A 140 -25.23 -21.72 10.15
CA PRO A 140 -25.61 -23.06 10.61
C PRO A 140 -24.43 -23.81 11.25
N LYS A 141 -24.72 -24.68 12.23
CA LYS A 141 -23.69 -25.50 12.90
C LYS A 141 -23.02 -26.51 11.96
N ASP A 142 -23.69 -26.87 10.88
CA ASP A 142 -23.24 -27.77 9.81
C ASP A 142 -22.76 -26.99 8.57
N ALA A 143 -22.51 -25.68 8.70
CA ALA A 143 -21.92 -24.90 7.63
C ALA A 143 -20.55 -25.48 7.24
N LYS A 144 -20.38 -25.76 5.96
CA LYS A 144 -19.11 -26.27 5.42
C LYS A 144 -18.12 -25.12 5.28
N GLY A 145 -16.94 -25.30 5.85
CA GLY A 145 -15.83 -24.35 5.73
C GLY A 145 -16.14 -23.01 6.39
N ILE A 146 -15.62 -21.93 5.80
CA ILE A 146 -15.79 -20.57 6.33
C ILE A 146 -16.51 -19.69 5.28
N PRO A 147 -17.84 -19.55 5.37
CA PRO A 147 -18.61 -18.77 4.40
C PRO A 147 -18.14 -17.32 4.30
N GLY A 148 -17.93 -16.85 3.07
CA GLY A 148 -17.59 -15.45 2.80
C GLY A 148 -16.19 -15.03 3.25
N PHE A 149 -15.30 -15.96 3.57
CA PHE A 149 -13.95 -15.70 4.09
C PHE A 149 -13.24 -14.56 3.35
N TRP A 150 -13.09 -14.64 2.02
CA TRP A 150 -12.36 -13.64 1.25
C TRP A 150 -13.10 -12.31 1.10
N LEU A 151 -14.44 -12.32 1.04
CA LEU A 151 -15.21 -11.07 1.06
C LEU A 151 -14.99 -10.34 2.38
N THR A 152 -15.00 -11.05 3.50
CA THR A 152 -14.70 -10.50 4.82
C THR A 152 -13.28 -9.90 4.82
N VAL A 153 -12.27 -10.62 4.30
CA VAL A 153 -10.91 -10.09 4.18
C VAL A 153 -10.88 -8.79 3.36
N PHE A 154 -11.57 -8.74 2.22
CA PHE A 154 -11.58 -7.56 1.35
C PHE A 154 -12.25 -6.37 2.03
N ARG A 155 -13.38 -6.57 2.72
CA ARG A 155 -14.09 -5.51 3.44
C ARG A 155 -13.32 -4.96 4.65
N ASN A 156 -12.41 -5.74 5.22
CA ASN A 156 -11.60 -5.34 6.37
C ASN A 156 -10.19 -4.87 6.00
N THR A 157 -9.86 -4.83 4.71
CA THR A 157 -8.57 -4.29 4.22
C THR A 157 -8.81 -2.91 3.62
N ALA A 158 -8.21 -1.85 4.19
CA ALA A 158 -8.53 -0.45 3.86
C ALA A 158 -8.57 -0.14 2.35
N ILE A 159 -7.54 -0.54 1.61
CA ILE A 159 -7.48 -0.26 0.17
C ILE A 159 -8.51 -1.09 -0.62
N LEU A 160 -8.75 -2.33 -0.21
CA LEU A 160 -9.67 -3.22 -0.92
C LEU A 160 -11.13 -2.88 -0.64
N SER A 161 -11.46 -2.40 0.56
CA SER A 161 -12.84 -2.11 0.96
C SER A 161 -13.45 -0.98 0.15
N GLU A 162 -12.65 0.03 -0.22
CA GLU A 162 -13.01 1.14 -1.11
C GLU A 162 -13.21 0.69 -2.56
N MET A 163 -12.50 -0.36 -2.99
CA MET A 163 -12.59 -0.89 -4.35
C MET A 163 -13.80 -1.82 -4.54
N VAL A 164 -14.31 -2.47 -3.49
CA VAL A 164 -15.42 -3.43 -3.58
C VAL A 164 -16.76 -2.71 -3.53
N GLN A 165 -17.52 -2.79 -4.63
CA GLN A 165 -18.87 -2.23 -4.72
C GLN A 165 -19.94 -3.28 -4.35
N PRO A 166 -21.16 -2.88 -3.97
CA PRO A 166 -22.21 -3.82 -3.55
C PRO A 166 -22.55 -4.89 -4.61
N HIS A 167 -22.43 -4.56 -5.90
CA HIS A 167 -22.71 -5.50 -6.98
C HIS A 167 -21.59 -6.52 -7.23
N ASP A 168 -20.38 -6.31 -6.69
CA ASP A 168 -19.26 -7.25 -6.78
C ASP A 168 -19.40 -8.39 -5.77
N GLU A 169 -20.07 -8.14 -4.65
CA GLU A 169 -20.15 -9.10 -3.55
C GLU A 169 -20.66 -10.49 -3.94
N PRO A 170 -21.70 -10.65 -4.77
CA PRO A 170 -22.15 -11.98 -5.19
C PRO A 170 -21.07 -12.78 -5.95
N ALA A 171 -20.17 -12.11 -6.65
CA ALA A 171 -19.03 -12.73 -7.32
C ALA A 171 -17.92 -13.07 -6.32
N ILE A 172 -17.54 -12.12 -5.46
CA ILE A 172 -16.48 -12.30 -4.46
C ILE A 172 -16.86 -13.38 -3.43
N ARG A 173 -18.15 -13.54 -3.10
CA ARG A 173 -18.63 -14.65 -2.22
C ARG A 173 -18.32 -16.04 -2.78
N LYS A 174 -18.09 -16.17 -4.08
CA LYS A 174 -17.70 -17.43 -4.74
C LYS A 174 -16.19 -17.63 -4.79
N LEU A 175 -15.39 -16.66 -4.33
CA LEU A 175 -13.95 -16.74 -4.32
C LEU A 175 -13.49 -17.75 -3.26
N ILE A 176 -12.73 -18.75 -3.68
CA ILE A 176 -12.27 -19.86 -2.84
C ILE A 176 -10.87 -19.60 -2.30
N ASP A 177 -9.97 -19.10 -3.15
CA ASP A 177 -8.57 -18.88 -2.81
C ASP A 177 -7.94 -17.78 -3.67
N ILE A 178 -6.86 -17.20 -3.15
CA ILE A 178 -6.01 -16.24 -3.84
C ILE A 178 -4.57 -16.73 -3.67
N SER A 179 -3.93 -17.04 -4.79
CA SER A 179 -2.57 -17.60 -4.81
C SER A 179 -1.63 -16.75 -5.66
N ILE A 180 -0.40 -16.62 -5.21
CA ILE A 180 0.70 -16.04 -5.99
C ILE A 180 1.46 -17.18 -6.64
N LYS A 181 1.72 -17.06 -7.95
CA LYS A 181 2.61 -17.95 -8.69
C LYS A 181 3.72 -17.11 -9.29
N TYR A 182 4.93 -17.64 -9.16
CA TYR A 182 6.11 -17.09 -9.81
C TYR A 182 6.40 -17.99 -11.02
N ASP A 183 6.74 -17.37 -12.14
CA ASP A 183 7.08 -18.05 -13.40
C ASP A 183 8.59 -18.37 -13.50
#